data_AF-A0A060XHA8-F1
#
_entry.id   AF-A0A060XHA8-F1
#
_cell.length_a   1.000
_cell.length_b   1.000
_cell.length_c   1.000
_cell.angle_alpha   90.00
_cell.angle_beta   90.00
_cell.angle_gamma   90.00
#
_symmetry.space_group_name_H-M   'P 1'
#
loop_
_entity.id
_entity.type
_entity.pdbx_description
1 polymer ?
#
loop_
_entity_poly.entity_id
_entity_poly.type
_entity_poly.pdbx_seq_one_letter_code
_entity_poly.pdbx_strand_id
1 'polypeptide(L)'
;MALVSWVMDYAIAFCQQAQKWMYGGLNSNMLLQYLAWVTYPVVLITFSAGFTQILAPQAVGSGIPEMKTILRGVVLKEYLTFKTFVAKVIGLTCALGSGMPLGKEGPFVHVASLCAALLSKFMAALFGGIYMEEPFEGNKVRVHVCLSMCTSQGPLVSCLLGRHVSALPFQVKHFYSVLCECHHDTYGKRYMTSPFTSCYSTITALFKTRFRLDFPFDLQELPAFAILGIACGFGGALFVYLNRLIVECMRKQKTINKFLLRK
;
A
#
# COMPACT_ATOMS: atom_id res chain seq x y z
N MET A 1 2.48 -3.09 -12.60
CA MET A 1 1.95 -2.36 -11.43
C MET A 1 2.52 -0.94 -11.32
N ALA A 2 3.70 -0.69 -11.88
CA ALA A 2 4.42 0.58 -11.91
C ALA A 2 3.56 1.78 -12.30
N LEU A 3 2.81 1.67 -13.42
CA LEU A 3 1.93 2.73 -13.89
C LEU A 3 0.86 3.09 -12.85
N VAL A 4 0.17 2.09 -12.29
CA VAL A 4 -0.86 2.31 -11.26
C VAL A 4 -0.26 2.98 -10.02
N SER A 5 0.92 2.51 -9.59
CA SER A 5 1.65 3.12 -8.46
C SER A 5 2.04 4.57 -8.74
N TRP A 6 2.54 4.85 -9.95
CA TRP A 6 2.98 6.18 -10.36
C TRP A 6 1.80 7.15 -10.48
N VAL A 7 0.70 6.76 -11.13
CA VAL A 7 -0.52 7.58 -11.24
C VAL A 7 -1.08 7.90 -9.86
N MET A 8 -1.12 6.90 -8.96
CA MET A 8 -1.59 7.10 -7.60
C MET A 8 -0.69 8.06 -6.81
N ASP A 9 0.63 7.90 -6.91
CA ASP A 9 1.60 8.79 -6.24
C ASP A 9 1.52 10.22 -6.81
N TYR A 10 1.35 10.37 -8.12
CA TYR A 10 1.13 11.66 -8.77
C TYR A 10 -0.15 12.34 -8.27
N ALA A 11 -1.26 11.61 -8.19
CA ALA A 11 -2.53 12.13 -7.69
C ALA A 11 -2.47 12.51 -6.20
N ILE A 12 -1.78 11.71 -5.37
CA ILE A 12 -1.54 12.02 -3.95
C ILE A 12 -0.72 13.31 -3.84
N ALA A 13 0.38 13.42 -4.59
CA ALA A 13 1.24 14.60 -4.58
C ALA A 13 0.47 15.85 -5.03
N PHE A 14 -0.36 15.73 -6.07
CA PHE A 14 -1.24 16.81 -6.52
C PHE A 14 -2.21 17.27 -5.43
N CYS A 15 -2.87 16.33 -4.74
CA CYS A 15 -3.76 16.66 -3.62
C CYS A 15 -3.02 17.35 -2.48
N GLN A 16 -1.83 16.88 -2.11
CA GLN A 16 -1.05 17.50 -1.04
C GLN A 16 -0.51 18.88 -1.45
N GLN A 17 -0.15 19.06 -2.72
CA GLN A 17 0.26 20.36 -3.25
C GLN A 17 -0.90 21.34 -3.25
N ALA A 18 -2.10 20.91 -3.63
CA ALA A 18 -3.31 21.72 -3.56
C ALA A 18 -3.61 22.17 -2.12
N GLN A 19 -3.45 21.28 -1.13
CA GLN A 19 -3.59 21.63 0.28
C GLN A 19 -2.61 22.72 0.71
N LYS A 20 -1.34 22.58 0.37
CA LYS A 20 -0.29 23.56 0.70
C LYS A 20 -0.53 24.89 0.01
N TRP A 21 -0.93 24.85 -1.26
CA TRP A 21 -1.25 26.05 -2.03
C TRP A 21 -2.44 26.80 -1.42
N MET A 22 -3.51 26.09 -1.05
CA MET A 22 -4.66 26.68 -0.38
C MET A 22 -4.28 27.28 0.98
N TYR A 23 -3.52 26.56 1.81
CA TYR A 23 -3.06 27.07 3.10
C TYR A 23 -2.17 28.32 2.95
N GLY A 24 -1.23 28.30 2.00
CA GLY A 24 -0.32 29.42 1.74
C GLY A 24 -0.99 30.64 1.11
N GLY A 25 -2.07 30.46 0.36
CA GLY A 25 -2.85 31.57 -0.20
C GLY A 25 -3.63 32.37 0.86
N LEU A 26 -3.90 31.78 2.02
CA LEU A 26 -4.73 32.35 3.09
C LEU A 26 -3.91 33.04 4.20
N ASN A 27 -2.63 33.35 3.96
CA ASN A 27 -1.69 33.91 4.94
C ASN A 27 -2.10 35.19 5.67
N SER A 28 -3.12 35.91 5.20
CA SER A 28 -3.60 37.13 5.84
C SER A 28 -4.47 36.89 7.09
N ASN A 29 -5.18 35.76 7.16
CA ASN A 29 -6.19 35.50 8.19
C ASN A 29 -6.00 34.14 8.87
N MET A 30 -5.57 34.15 10.14
CA MET A 30 -5.33 32.94 10.95
C MET A 30 -6.56 32.00 11.01
N LEU A 31 -7.76 32.56 11.19
CA LEU A 31 -8.99 31.76 11.27
C LEU A 31 -9.27 31.02 9.96
N LEU A 32 -9.07 31.68 8.83
CA LEU A 32 -9.32 31.11 7.52
C LEU A 32 -8.27 30.03 7.18
N GLN A 33 -7.02 30.24 7.58
CA GLN A 33 -5.96 29.21 7.48
C GLN A 33 -6.28 27.97 8.33
N TYR A 34 -6.71 28.17 9.58
CA TYR A 34 -7.09 27.08 10.46
C TYR A 34 -8.26 26.27 9.88
N LEU A 35 -9.30 26.97 9.40
CA LEU A 35 -10.43 26.32 8.73
C LEU A 35 -9.95 25.52 7.51
N ALA A 36 -9.16 26.12 6.61
CA ALA A 36 -8.64 25.43 5.43
C ALA A 36 -7.78 24.20 5.79
N TRP A 37 -6.99 24.28 6.87
CA TRP A 37 -6.16 23.19 7.34
C TRP A 37 -6.97 22.00 7.88
N VAL A 38 -8.09 22.26 8.56
CA VAL A 38 -8.96 21.22 9.13
C VAL A 38 -9.95 20.68 8.10
N THR A 39 -10.61 21.55 7.33
CA THR A 39 -11.69 21.14 6.43
C THR A 39 -11.17 20.27 5.29
N TYR A 40 -9.98 20.54 4.78
CA TYR A 40 -9.44 19.80 3.63
C TYR A 40 -9.20 18.31 3.93
N PRO A 41 -8.46 17.92 4.99
CA PRO A 41 -8.33 16.52 5.36
C PRO A 41 -9.66 15.86 5.70
N VAL A 42 -10.54 16.56 6.44
CA VAL A 42 -11.85 16.02 6.85
C VAL A 42 -12.71 15.67 5.64
N VAL A 43 -12.80 16.56 4.65
CA VAL A 43 -13.56 16.33 3.42
C VAL A 43 -12.99 15.16 2.61
N LEU A 44 -11.67 15.08 2.45
CA LEU A 44 -11.04 13.99 1.69
C LEU A 44 -11.19 12.62 2.37
N ILE A 45 -11.07 12.55 3.70
CA ILE A 45 -11.23 11.30 4.45
C ILE A 45 -12.68 10.85 4.45
N THR A 46 -13.62 11.77 4.68
CA THR A 46 -15.06 11.45 4.63
C THR A 46 -15.49 11.01 3.24
N PHE A 47 -14.99 11.65 2.18
CA PHE A 47 -15.19 11.21 0.81
C PHE A 47 -14.62 9.79 0.57
N SER A 48 -13.38 9.53 0.99
CA SER A 48 -12.76 8.20 0.90
C SER A 48 -13.59 7.12 1.61
N ALA A 49 -14.00 7.38 2.85
CA ALA A 49 -14.81 6.46 3.64
C ALA A 49 -16.19 6.24 3.01
N GLY A 50 -16.88 7.31 2.61
CA GLY A 50 -18.19 7.23 1.96
C GLY A 50 -18.12 6.47 0.62
N PHE A 51 -17.17 6.81 -0.23
CA PHE A 51 -17.00 6.18 -1.54
C PHE A 51 -16.72 4.67 -1.44
N THR A 52 -15.85 4.28 -0.51
CA THR A 52 -15.56 2.86 -0.27
C THR A 52 -16.77 2.10 0.29
N GLN A 53 -17.53 2.68 1.21
CA GLN A 53 -18.74 2.06 1.75
C GLN A 53 -19.86 1.91 0.71
N ILE A 54 -20.06 2.91 -0.15
CA ILE A 54 -21.12 2.89 -1.18
C ILE A 54 -20.76 1.94 -2.31
N LEU A 55 -19.52 1.97 -2.81
CA LEU A 55 -19.14 1.23 -4.01
C LEU A 55 -18.81 -0.23 -3.73
N ALA A 56 -17.97 -0.49 -2.70
CA ALA A 56 -17.55 -1.84 -2.35
C ALA A 56 -16.99 -1.89 -0.91
N PRO A 57 -17.80 -2.31 0.10
CA PRO A 57 -17.35 -2.38 1.49
C PRO A 57 -16.20 -3.39 1.71
N GLN A 58 -16.00 -4.32 0.77
CA GLN A 58 -14.88 -5.26 0.76
C GLN A 58 -13.51 -4.59 0.53
N ALA A 59 -13.48 -3.34 0.06
CA ALA A 59 -12.25 -2.59 -0.15
C ALA A 59 -11.60 -2.06 1.14
N VAL A 60 -12.34 -2.07 2.26
CA VAL A 60 -11.94 -1.48 3.55
C VAL A 60 -10.63 -2.06 4.08
N GLY A 61 -9.80 -1.19 4.66
CA GLY A 61 -8.57 -1.58 5.33
C GLY A 61 -7.44 -2.03 4.39
N SER A 62 -6.47 -2.75 4.94
CA SER A 62 -5.25 -3.15 4.22
C SER A 62 -5.53 -4.22 3.15
N GLY A 63 -6.24 -5.28 3.48
CA GLY A 63 -6.46 -6.40 2.56
C GLY A 63 -5.39 -7.49 2.60
N ILE A 64 -4.27 -7.27 3.31
CA ILE A 64 -3.25 -8.32 3.56
C ILE A 64 -3.85 -9.54 4.30
N PRO A 65 -4.55 -9.40 5.45
CA PRO A 65 -5.06 -10.56 6.17
C PRO A 65 -6.06 -11.38 5.33
N GLU A 66 -6.94 -10.70 4.58
CA GLU A 66 -7.90 -11.34 3.67
C GLU A 66 -7.16 -12.04 2.51
N MET A 67 -6.15 -11.40 1.92
CA MET A 67 -5.32 -12.03 0.89
C MET A 67 -4.60 -13.28 1.45
N LYS A 68 -4.13 -13.24 2.69
CA LYS A 68 -3.53 -14.41 3.35
C LYS A 68 -4.54 -15.56 3.53
N THR A 69 -5.81 -15.26 3.79
CA THR A 69 -6.86 -16.29 3.84
C THR A 69 -7.17 -16.88 2.47
N ILE A 70 -7.18 -16.06 1.40
CA ILE A 70 -7.36 -16.53 0.02
C ILE A 70 -6.20 -17.43 -0.41
N LEU A 71 -4.96 -17.06 -0.08
CA LEU A 71 -3.78 -17.87 -0.38
C LEU A 71 -3.78 -19.23 0.35
N ARG A 72 -4.47 -19.32 1.48
CA ARG A 72 -4.70 -20.59 2.21
C ARG A 72 -5.86 -21.41 1.64
N GLY A 73 -6.51 -20.96 0.58
CA GLY A 73 -7.59 -21.67 -0.13
C GLY A 73 -9.00 -21.22 0.25
N VAL A 74 -9.18 -20.22 1.10
CA VAL A 74 -10.51 -19.71 1.46
C VAL A 74 -10.96 -18.66 0.44
N VAL A 75 -11.94 -19.01 -0.40
CA VAL A 75 -12.46 -18.08 -1.41
C VAL A 75 -13.42 -17.07 -0.78
N LEU A 76 -12.99 -15.81 -0.70
CA LEU A 76 -13.86 -14.69 -0.33
C LEU A 76 -14.63 -14.18 -1.55
N LYS A 77 -15.97 -14.28 -1.49
CA LYS A 77 -16.86 -13.80 -2.56
C LYS A 77 -16.76 -12.28 -2.71
N GLU A 78 -16.81 -11.80 -3.95
CA GLU A 78 -16.80 -10.38 -4.33
C GLU A 78 -15.56 -9.56 -3.92
N TYR A 79 -14.54 -10.20 -3.34
CA TYR A 79 -13.31 -9.54 -2.92
C TYR A 79 -12.46 -9.09 -4.11
N LEU A 80 -12.35 -9.94 -5.14
CA LEU A 80 -11.54 -9.74 -6.34
C LEU A 80 -12.38 -9.26 -7.55
N THR A 81 -12.99 -8.08 -7.44
CA THR A 81 -13.87 -7.51 -8.49
C THR A 81 -13.36 -6.17 -9.02
N PHE A 82 -13.82 -5.77 -10.20
CA PHE A 82 -13.44 -4.46 -10.76
C PHE A 82 -13.96 -3.30 -9.89
N LYS A 83 -15.13 -3.48 -9.26
CA LYS A 83 -15.70 -2.51 -8.33
C LYS A 83 -14.79 -2.29 -7.11
N THR A 84 -14.26 -3.37 -6.51
CA THR A 84 -13.33 -3.25 -5.37
C THR A 84 -12.01 -2.60 -5.79
N PHE A 85 -11.52 -2.86 -7.01
CA PHE A 85 -10.34 -2.18 -7.56
C PHE A 85 -10.51 -0.66 -7.64
N VAL A 86 -11.59 -0.19 -8.29
CA VAL A 86 -11.85 1.25 -8.42
C VAL A 86 -12.09 1.91 -7.05
N ALA A 87 -12.90 1.27 -6.19
CA ALA A 87 -13.15 1.74 -4.82
C ALA A 87 -11.85 1.93 -4.04
N LYS A 88 -10.94 0.96 -4.13
CA LYS A 88 -9.70 0.93 -3.35
C LYS A 88 -8.67 1.94 -3.86
N VAL A 89 -8.49 2.07 -5.17
CA VAL A 89 -7.54 3.03 -5.75
C VAL A 89 -7.96 4.47 -5.43
N ILE A 90 -9.21 4.83 -5.67
CA ILE A 90 -9.71 6.20 -5.44
C ILE A 90 -9.74 6.50 -3.94
N GLY A 91 -10.29 5.60 -3.11
CA GLY A 91 -10.34 5.79 -1.66
C GLY A 91 -8.93 5.96 -1.06
N LEU A 92 -7.99 5.10 -1.45
CA LEU A 92 -6.60 5.19 -0.96
C LEU A 92 -5.91 6.50 -1.40
N THR A 93 -6.15 6.93 -2.65
CA THR A 93 -5.61 8.21 -3.17
C THR A 93 -6.12 9.39 -2.35
N CYS A 94 -7.43 9.45 -2.06
CA CYS A 94 -8.02 10.51 -1.25
C CYS A 94 -7.56 10.45 0.22
N ALA A 95 -7.47 9.24 0.80
CA ALA A 95 -7.00 9.05 2.17
C ALA A 95 -5.54 9.54 2.36
N LEU A 96 -4.65 9.25 1.42
CA LEU A 96 -3.25 9.70 1.48
C LEU A 96 -3.07 11.15 1.01
N GLY A 97 -3.91 11.60 0.07
CA GLY A 97 -4.01 12.99 -0.35
C GLY A 97 -4.45 13.94 0.76
N SER A 98 -5.13 13.42 1.80
CA SER A 98 -5.51 14.18 3.00
C SER A 98 -4.34 14.54 3.92
N GLY A 99 -3.19 13.91 3.75
CA GLY A 99 -2.02 14.11 4.62
C GLY A 99 -2.06 13.34 5.95
N MET A 100 -3.04 12.47 6.15
CA MET A 100 -3.07 11.58 7.32
C MET A 100 -1.87 10.61 7.33
N PRO A 101 -1.35 10.23 8.52
CA PRO A 101 -0.22 9.32 8.66
C PRO A 101 -0.63 7.86 8.38
N LEU A 102 -1.03 7.61 7.14
CA LEU A 102 -1.44 6.30 6.63
C LEU A 102 -0.42 5.79 5.61
N GLY A 103 -0.34 4.47 5.46
CA GLY A 103 0.52 3.81 4.48
C GLY A 103 -0.27 3.23 3.32
N LYS A 104 0.25 3.38 2.09
CA LYS A 104 -0.32 2.72 0.89
C LYS A 104 0.05 1.25 0.76
N GLU A 105 1.15 0.82 1.36
CA GLU A 105 1.80 -0.46 1.03
C GLU A 105 0.88 -1.66 1.24
N GLY A 106 0.18 -1.71 2.38
CA GLY A 106 -0.77 -2.77 2.68
C GLY A 106 -1.93 -2.83 1.68
N PRO A 107 -2.71 -1.74 1.52
CA PRO A 107 -3.73 -1.60 0.50
C PRO A 107 -3.26 -1.91 -0.93
N PHE A 108 -2.03 -1.56 -1.28
CA PHE A 108 -1.48 -1.75 -2.62
C PHE A 108 -1.26 -3.23 -2.95
N VAL A 109 -1.06 -4.09 -1.94
CA VAL A 109 -1.10 -5.56 -2.12
C VAL A 109 -2.41 -6.02 -2.70
N HIS A 110 -3.51 -5.54 -2.12
CA HIS A 110 -4.84 -5.89 -2.59
C HIS A 110 -5.08 -5.32 -4.00
N VAL A 111 -4.62 -4.10 -4.28
CA VAL A 111 -4.72 -3.51 -5.62
C VAL A 111 -3.96 -4.35 -6.67
N ALA A 112 -2.76 -4.85 -6.33
CA ALA A 112 -1.99 -5.70 -7.23
C ALA A 112 -2.65 -7.06 -7.50
N SER A 113 -3.18 -7.72 -6.46
CA SER A 113 -3.92 -8.98 -6.64
C SER A 113 -5.24 -8.78 -7.40
N LEU A 114 -5.88 -7.62 -7.25
CA LEU A 114 -7.04 -7.23 -8.06
C LEU A 114 -6.68 -7.05 -9.53
N CYS A 115 -5.63 -6.28 -9.84
CA CYS A 115 -5.15 -6.10 -11.22
C CYS A 115 -4.86 -7.45 -11.88
N ALA A 116 -4.19 -8.35 -11.15
CA ALA A 116 -3.87 -9.69 -11.61
C ALA A 116 -5.09 -10.50 -11.98
N ALA A 117 -6.05 -10.60 -11.05
CA ALA A 117 -7.26 -11.38 -11.24
C ALA A 117 -8.08 -10.84 -12.42
N LEU A 118 -8.17 -9.52 -12.57
CA LEU A 118 -8.89 -8.87 -13.66
C LEU A 118 -8.19 -9.06 -15.00
N LEU A 119 -6.86 -8.90 -15.05
CA LEU A 119 -6.08 -9.12 -16.26
C LEU A 119 -6.14 -10.58 -16.70
N SER A 120 -6.10 -11.53 -15.76
CA SER A 120 -6.21 -12.96 -16.05
C SER A 120 -7.57 -13.30 -16.66
N LYS A 121 -8.66 -12.76 -16.11
CA LYS A 121 -10.00 -12.90 -16.68
C LYS A 121 -10.11 -12.28 -18.08
N PHE A 122 -9.52 -11.10 -18.27
CA PHE A 122 -9.51 -10.40 -19.56
C PHE A 122 -8.73 -11.19 -20.62
N MET A 123 -7.55 -11.70 -20.28
CA MET A 123 -6.73 -12.52 -21.17
C MET A 123 -7.41 -13.86 -21.48
N ALA A 124 -8.05 -14.50 -20.51
CA ALA A 124 -8.84 -15.70 -20.74
C ALA A 124 -10.02 -15.46 -21.69
N ALA A 125 -10.71 -14.31 -21.57
CA ALA A 125 -11.80 -13.94 -22.46
C ALA A 125 -11.33 -13.64 -23.89
N LEU A 126 -10.13 -13.06 -24.06
CA LEU A 126 -9.57 -12.74 -25.37
C LEU A 126 -8.93 -13.93 -26.09
N PHE A 127 -8.21 -14.78 -25.35
CA PHE A 127 -7.36 -15.83 -25.93
C PHE A 127 -7.87 -17.27 -25.70
N GLY A 128 -9.04 -17.43 -25.06
CA GLY A 128 -10.01 -18.52 -25.22
C GLY A 128 -9.62 -19.98 -24.91
N GLY A 129 -8.35 -20.39 -24.97
CA GLY A 129 -7.98 -21.82 -24.99
C GLY A 129 -6.76 -22.23 -24.18
N ILE A 130 -5.86 -21.30 -23.82
CA ILE A 130 -4.60 -21.62 -23.09
C ILE A 130 -4.63 -21.08 -21.64
N TYR A 131 -5.47 -20.08 -21.36
CA TYR A 131 -5.51 -19.36 -20.07
C TYR A 131 -6.69 -19.75 -19.18
N MET A 132 -7.42 -20.83 -19.50
CA MET A 132 -8.45 -21.42 -18.63
C MET A 132 -7.80 -22.19 -17.47
N GLU A 133 -6.87 -21.56 -16.76
CA GLU A 133 -6.46 -22.04 -15.44
C GLU A 133 -7.31 -21.33 -14.40
N GLU A 134 -7.70 -22.07 -13.36
CA GLU A 134 -8.38 -21.54 -12.19
C GLU A 134 -7.72 -20.20 -11.78
N PRO A 135 -8.45 -19.07 -11.72
CA PRO A 135 -7.89 -17.75 -11.37
C PRO A 135 -7.32 -17.70 -9.95
N PHE A 136 -7.42 -18.80 -9.22
CA PHE A 136 -7.03 -19.02 -7.84
C PHE A 136 -5.84 -19.95 -7.66
N GLU A 137 -5.08 -20.24 -8.72
CA GLU A 137 -3.79 -20.86 -8.49
C GLU A 137 -2.93 -19.89 -7.66
N GLY A 138 -2.72 -20.22 -6.39
CA GLY A 138 -2.11 -19.33 -5.41
C GLY A 138 -0.75 -18.79 -5.86
N ASN A 139 -0.10 -19.44 -6.84
CA ASN A 139 1.11 -18.99 -7.51
C ASN A 139 0.95 -17.64 -8.21
N LYS A 140 -0.09 -17.43 -9.02
CA LYS A 140 -0.26 -16.16 -9.74
C LYS A 140 -0.44 -15.03 -8.75
N VAL A 141 -1.32 -15.20 -7.77
CA VAL A 141 -1.54 -14.17 -6.75
C VAL A 141 -0.30 -13.92 -5.88
N ARG A 142 0.53 -14.94 -5.59
CA ARG A 142 1.83 -14.79 -4.91
C ARG A 142 2.76 -13.82 -5.65
N VAL A 143 2.84 -13.91 -6.98
CA VAL A 143 3.67 -13.00 -7.79
C VAL A 143 3.22 -11.56 -7.59
N HIS A 144 1.91 -11.31 -7.61
CA HIS A 144 1.38 -9.95 -7.53
C HIS A 144 1.48 -9.32 -6.15
N VAL A 145 1.41 -10.10 -5.07
CA VAL A 145 1.71 -9.63 -3.70
C VAL A 145 3.15 -9.12 -3.60
N CYS A 146 4.10 -9.81 -4.24
CA CYS A 146 5.49 -9.35 -4.29
C CYS A 146 5.63 -8.08 -5.16
N LEU A 147 4.97 -8.03 -6.33
CA LEU A 147 5.04 -6.88 -7.23
C LEU A 147 4.52 -5.57 -6.62
N SER A 148 3.46 -5.62 -5.82
CA SER A 148 2.99 -4.43 -5.09
C SER A 148 4.07 -3.82 -4.19
N MET A 149 4.78 -4.66 -3.44
CA MET A 149 5.82 -4.23 -2.50
C MET A 149 7.06 -3.70 -3.23
N CYS A 150 7.33 -4.22 -4.44
CA CYS A 150 8.48 -3.82 -5.25
C CYS A 150 8.45 -2.35 -5.65
N THR A 151 7.25 -1.76 -5.82
CA THR A 151 7.11 -0.34 -6.20
C THR A 151 7.61 0.67 -5.16
N SER A 152 7.88 0.24 -3.93
CA SER A 152 8.26 1.10 -2.80
C SER A 152 9.58 0.70 -2.14
N GLN A 153 9.83 -0.60 -1.94
CA GLN A 153 10.92 -1.11 -1.09
C GLN A 153 12.07 -1.74 -1.88
N GLY A 154 11.97 -1.77 -3.21
CA GLY A 154 12.95 -2.41 -4.10
C GLY A 154 12.74 -3.93 -4.24
N PRO A 155 13.33 -4.54 -5.28
CA PRO A 155 12.93 -5.87 -5.74
C PRO A 155 13.25 -6.99 -4.73
N LEU A 156 14.46 -6.99 -4.16
CA LEU A 156 14.91 -8.08 -3.29
C LEU A 156 14.18 -8.12 -1.94
N VAL A 157 14.03 -6.97 -1.29
CA VAL A 157 13.28 -6.82 -0.03
C VAL A 157 11.84 -7.28 -0.22
N SER A 158 11.22 -6.90 -1.32
CA SER A 158 9.82 -7.18 -1.61
C SER A 158 9.54 -8.65 -1.90
N CYS A 159 10.45 -9.36 -2.59
CA CYS A 159 10.34 -10.81 -2.74
C CYS A 159 10.40 -11.54 -1.39
N LEU A 160 11.31 -11.11 -0.50
CA LEU A 160 11.45 -11.68 0.84
C LEU A 160 10.23 -11.35 1.72
N LEU A 161 9.73 -10.12 1.66
CA LEU A 161 8.55 -9.68 2.40
C LEU A 161 7.30 -10.41 1.91
N GLY A 162 7.12 -10.54 0.60
CA GLY A 162 6.02 -11.29 0.00
C GLY A 162 6.00 -12.77 0.41
N ARG A 163 7.17 -13.39 0.57
CA ARG A 163 7.31 -14.73 1.17
C ARG A 163 6.84 -14.79 2.61
N HIS A 164 7.28 -13.86 3.46
CA HIS A 164 6.88 -13.83 4.87
C HIS A 164 5.38 -13.55 5.04
N VAL A 165 4.84 -12.60 4.27
CA VAL A 165 3.42 -12.21 4.33
C VAL A 165 2.52 -13.35 3.87
N SER A 166 2.89 -14.02 2.78
CA SER A 166 2.13 -15.16 2.22
C SER A 166 2.18 -16.41 3.11
N ALA A 167 3.21 -16.55 3.96
CA ALA A 167 3.42 -17.68 4.87
C ALA A 167 3.33 -19.06 4.19
N LEU A 168 3.71 -19.13 2.90
CA LEU A 168 3.72 -20.35 2.09
C LEU A 168 5.13 -20.53 1.50
N PRO A 169 5.62 -21.78 1.39
CA PRO A 169 6.92 -22.04 0.77
C PRO A 169 6.89 -21.62 -0.71
N PHE A 170 7.83 -20.75 -1.11
CA PHE A 170 8.06 -20.42 -2.51
C PHE A 170 8.91 -21.52 -3.16
N GLN A 171 8.43 -22.08 -4.29
CA GLN A 171 9.33 -22.87 -5.14
C GLN A 171 10.36 -21.95 -5.79
N VAL A 172 11.61 -22.42 -5.88
CA VAL A 172 12.76 -21.63 -6.36
C VAL A 172 12.54 -21.07 -7.77
N LYS A 173 11.86 -21.81 -8.66
CA LYS A 173 11.56 -21.37 -10.02
C LYS A 173 10.70 -20.10 -10.07
N HIS A 174 9.72 -19.98 -9.18
CA HIS A 174 8.85 -18.80 -9.12
C HIS A 174 9.58 -17.59 -8.51
N PHE A 175 10.54 -17.80 -7.61
CA PHE A 175 11.29 -16.71 -7.01
C PHE A 175 12.03 -15.86 -8.05
N TYR A 176 12.68 -16.50 -9.03
CA TYR A 176 13.40 -15.79 -10.09
C TYR A 176 12.46 -15.03 -11.04
N SER A 177 11.32 -15.62 -11.41
CA SER A 177 10.30 -14.91 -12.22
C SER A 177 9.81 -13.65 -11.52
N VAL A 178 9.45 -13.79 -10.23
CA VAL A 178 8.99 -12.67 -9.40
C VAL A 178 10.07 -11.59 -9.29
N LEU A 179 11.33 -11.99 -9.10
CA LEU A 179 12.45 -11.05 -9.02
C LEU A 179 12.58 -10.23 -10.31
N CYS A 180 12.57 -10.87 -11.48
CA CYS A 180 12.65 -10.20 -12.78
C CYS A 180 11.50 -9.21 -12.98
N GLU A 181 10.27 -9.62 -12.67
CA GLU A 181 9.09 -8.76 -12.79
C GLU A 181 9.17 -7.56 -11.82
N CYS A 182 9.67 -7.77 -10.60
CA CYS A 182 9.91 -6.71 -9.63
C CYS A 182 10.98 -5.71 -10.06
N HIS A 183 12.04 -6.18 -10.73
CA HIS A 183 13.03 -5.30 -11.35
C HIS A 183 12.41 -4.45 -12.45
N HIS A 184 11.60 -5.06 -13.33
CA HIS A 184 10.90 -4.36 -14.39
C HIS A 184 9.96 -3.29 -13.83
N ASP A 185 9.20 -3.61 -12.78
CA ASP A 185 8.24 -2.70 -12.16
C ASP A 185 8.93 -1.52 -11.46
N THR A 186 10.04 -1.80 -10.73
CA THR A 186 10.86 -0.76 -10.10
C THR A 186 11.48 0.17 -11.14
N TYR A 187 12.03 -0.40 -12.21
CA TYR A 187 12.65 0.36 -13.30
C TYR A 187 11.61 1.20 -14.03
N GLY A 188 10.46 0.61 -14.39
CA GLY A 188 9.36 1.29 -15.06
C GLY A 188 8.84 2.49 -14.26
N LYS A 189 8.66 2.32 -12.94
CA LYS A 189 8.21 3.43 -12.07
C LYS A 189 9.24 4.56 -12.02
N ARG A 190 10.53 4.24 -11.90
CA ARG A 190 11.59 5.26 -11.91
C ARG A 190 11.70 5.96 -13.26
N TYR A 191 11.59 5.23 -14.36
CA TYR A 191 11.56 5.78 -15.71
C TYR A 191 10.41 6.78 -15.88
N MET A 192 9.19 6.43 -15.45
CA MET A 192 8.04 7.33 -15.50
C MET A 192 8.19 8.58 -14.61
N THR A 193 8.93 8.48 -13.51
CA THR A 193 9.13 9.60 -12.57
C THR A 193 10.23 10.57 -13.05
N SER A 194 11.19 10.07 -13.83
CA SER A 194 12.39 10.80 -14.28
C SER A 194 12.08 12.12 -15.02
N PRO A 195 11.14 12.18 -16.00
CA PRO A 195 10.86 13.41 -16.75
C PRO A 195 10.19 14.51 -15.91
N PHE A 196 9.46 14.12 -14.85
CA PHE A 196 8.68 15.04 -14.03
C PHE A 196 9.48 15.65 -12.88
N THR A 197 10.66 15.11 -12.59
CA THR A 197 11.54 15.63 -11.55
C THR A 197 12.77 16.22 -12.21
N SER A 198 12.74 17.53 -12.51
CA SER A 198 13.80 18.27 -13.22
C SER A 198 15.22 18.20 -12.59
N CYS A 199 15.40 17.51 -11.46
CA CYS A 199 16.66 17.38 -10.74
C CYS A 199 17.39 16.03 -10.93
N TYR A 200 16.84 15.03 -11.64
CA TYR A 200 17.45 13.69 -11.70
C TYR A 200 17.78 13.23 -13.12
N SER A 201 19.04 13.39 -13.52
CA SER A 201 19.58 12.84 -14.77
C SER A 201 19.83 11.32 -14.75
N THR A 202 19.49 10.62 -13.66
CA THR A 202 19.83 9.20 -13.47
C THR A 202 18.77 8.46 -12.63
N ILE A 203 18.56 7.18 -12.95
CA ILE A 203 17.61 6.26 -12.29
C ILE A 203 18.12 5.92 -10.87
N THR A 204 17.99 6.86 -9.94
CA THR A 204 18.42 6.68 -8.54
C THR A 204 17.25 6.32 -7.62
N ALA A 205 17.55 5.85 -6.41
CA ALA A 205 16.55 5.65 -5.36
C ALA A 205 15.89 6.99 -4.99
N LEU A 206 14.61 6.94 -4.59
CA LEU A 206 13.79 8.12 -4.29
C LEU A 206 14.38 8.97 -3.14
N PHE A 207 14.92 8.30 -2.11
CA PHE A 207 15.63 8.93 -0.99
C PHE A 207 17.09 8.51 -1.04
N LYS A 208 17.95 9.35 -1.62
CA LYS A 208 19.39 9.10 -1.68
C LYS A 208 20.06 9.56 -0.39
N THR A 209 20.52 8.61 0.41
CA THR A 209 21.44 8.86 1.53
C THR A 209 22.88 8.61 1.08
N ARG A 210 23.83 9.43 1.54
CA ARG A 210 25.26 9.23 1.29
C ARG A 210 25.90 8.62 2.53
N PHE A 211 26.10 7.32 2.52
CA PHE A 211 26.80 6.61 3.60
C PHE A 211 28.32 6.67 3.37
N ARG A 212 29.09 6.68 4.46
CA ARG A 212 30.55 6.50 4.42
C ARG A 212 30.85 5.03 4.14
N LEU A 213 31.66 4.76 3.11
CA LEU A 213 31.96 3.39 2.67
C LEU A 213 33.25 2.83 3.27
N ASP A 214 34.22 3.69 3.59
CA ASP A 214 35.57 3.24 3.97
C ASP A 214 35.63 2.64 5.38
N PHE A 215 34.76 3.08 6.29
CA PHE A 215 34.66 2.53 7.64
C PHE A 215 33.27 2.86 8.23
N PRO A 216 32.26 2.00 8.00
CA PRO A 216 30.87 2.36 8.27
C PRO A 216 30.49 2.28 9.75
N PHE A 217 31.05 1.33 10.51
CA PHE A 217 30.72 1.10 11.92
C PHE A 217 31.92 0.51 12.68
N ASP A 218 32.10 0.94 13.92
CA ASP A 218 33.03 0.33 14.87
C ASP A 218 32.38 -0.86 15.59
N LEU A 219 33.19 -1.88 15.94
CA LEU A 219 32.73 -3.03 16.76
C LEU A 219 32.14 -2.58 18.10
N GLN A 220 32.57 -1.42 18.62
CA GLN A 220 32.07 -0.81 19.85
C GLN A 220 30.64 -0.28 19.75
N GLU A 221 30.12 -0.04 18.54
CA GLU A 221 28.75 0.44 18.32
C GLU A 221 27.73 -0.71 18.27
N LEU A 222 28.18 -1.97 18.13
CA LEU A 222 27.31 -3.15 18.10
C LEU A 222 26.43 -3.31 19.35
N PRO A 223 26.92 -3.09 20.59
CA PRO A 223 26.06 -3.10 21.77
C PRO A 223 24.97 -2.02 21.72
N ALA A 224 25.26 -0.84 21.17
CA ALA A 224 24.26 0.21 21.02
C ALA A 224 23.16 -0.18 20.03
N PHE A 225 23.52 -0.82 18.90
CA PHE A 225 22.54 -1.38 17.97
C PHE A 225 21.72 -2.52 18.57
N ALA A 226 22.32 -3.35 19.43
CA ALA A 226 21.59 -4.41 20.14
C ALA A 226 20.56 -3.82 21.11
N ILE A 227 20.93 -2.81 21.91
CA ILE A 227 20.01 -2.11 22.81
C ILE A 227 18.88 -1.43 22.02
N LEU A 228 19.21 -0.78 20.91
CA LEU A 228 18.22 -0.19 20.01
C LEU A 228 17.25 -1.25 19.47
N GLY A 229 17.77 -2.41 19.06
CA GLY A 229 16.95 -3.54 18.59
C GLY A 229 15.99 -4.06 19.67
N ILE A 230 16.47 -4.20 20.90
CA ILE A 230 15.64 -4.60 22.06
C ILE A 230 14.56 -3.55 22.33
N ALA A 231 14.92 -2.26 22.37
CA ALA A 231 13.98 -1.17 22.60
C ALA A 231 12.91 -1.10 21.50
N CYS A 232 13.30 -1.22 20.22
CA CYS A 232 12.38 -1.27 19.09
C CYS A 232 11.48 -2.52 19.14
N GLY A 233 12.00 -3.66 19.58
CA GLY A 233 11.24 -4.90 19.76
C GLY A 233 10.13 -4.75 20.81
N PHE A 234 10.46 -4.26 22.00
CA PHE A 234 9.48 -3.98 23.05
C PHE A 234 8.49 -2.88 22.64
N GLY A 235 8.96 -1.80 22.00
CA GLY A 235 8.10 -0.74 21.48
C GLY A 235 7.11 -1.24 20.43
N GLY A 236 7.55 -2.11 19.51
CA GLY A 236 6.70 -2.76 18.53
C GLY A 236 5.65 -3.68 19.16
N ALA A 237 6.05 -4.50 20.14
CA ALA A 237 5.14 -5.37 20.87
C ALA A 237 4.06 -4.58 21.63
N LEU A 238 4.46 -3.49 22.31
CA LEU A 238 3.54 -2.59 23.00
C LEU A 238 2.56 -1.93 22.01
N PHE A 239 3.06 -1.45 20.87
CA PHE A 239 2.21 -0.86 19.83
C PHE A 239 1.14 -1.84 19.32
N VAL A 240 1.53 -3.09 19.02
CA VAL A 240 0.59 -4.13 18.57
C VAL A 240 -0.43 -4.45 19.66
N TYR A 241 0.00 -4.52 20.92
CA TYR A 241 -0.89 -4.74 22.06
C TYR A 241 -1.92 -3.61 22.24
N LEU A 242 -1.47 -2.35 22.20
CA LEU A 242 -2.33 -1.18 22.31
C LEU A 242 -3.31 -1.10 21.14
N ASN A 243 -2.85 -1.33 19.91
CA ASN A 243 -3.73 -1.33 18.74
C ASN A 243 -4.80 -2.43 18.85
N ARG A 244 -4.43 -3.63 19.32
CA ARG A 244 -5.38 -4.70 19.61
C ARG A 244 -6.41 -4.25 20.65
N LEU A 245 -5.98 -3.62 21.74
CA LEU A 245 -6.87 -3.14 22.79
C LEU A 245 -7.88 -2.10 22.26
N ILE A 246 -7.42 -1.17 21.43
CA ILE A 246 -8.26 -0.15 20.80
C ILE A 246 -9.32 -0.82 19.90
N VAL A 247 -8.90 -1.74 19.03
CA VAL A 247 -9.81 -2.46 18.11
C VAL A 247 -10.83 -3.30 18.88
N GLU A 248 -10.41 -3.99 19.94
CA GLU A 248 -11.33 -4.75 20.80
C GLU A 248 -12.31 -3.83 21.53
N CYS A 249 -11.85 -2.68 22.04
CA CYS A 249 -12.69 -1.68 22.70
C CYS A 249 -13.76 -1.15 21.75
N MET A 250 -13.37 -0.74 20.53
CA MET A 250 -14.29 -0.27 19.49
C MET A 250 -15.34 -1.32 19.14
N ARG A 251 -14.95 -2.60 19.04
CA ARG A 251 -15.88 -3.70 18.73
C ARG A 251 -16.80 -4.06 19.89
N LYS A 252 -16.36 -3.91 21.14
CA LYS A 252 -17.16 -4.23 22.36
C LYS A 252 -18.19 -3.15 22.69
N GLN A 253 -17.96 -1.89 22.34
CA GLN A 253 -18.89 -0.81 22.66
C GLN A 253 -20.19 -0.90 21.85
N LYS A 254 -21.27 -1.34 22.52
CA LYS A 254 -22.60 -1.50 21.93
C LYS A 254 -23.19 -0.19 21.39
N THR A 255 -22.88 0.95 22.01
CA THR A 255 -23.38 2.27 21.60
C THR A 255 -22.81 2.68 20.24
N ILE A 256 -21.51 2.46 20.03
CA ILE A 256 -20.84 2.73 18.74
C ILE A 256 -21.37 1.77 17.67
N ASN A 257 -21.49 0.47 17.97
CA ASN A 257 -22.05 -0.48 17.01
C ASN A 257 -23.50 -0.14 16.64
N LYS A 258 -24.32 0.30 17.60
CA LYS A 258 -25.70 0.73 17.34
C LYS A 258 -25.78 1.99 16.47
N PHE A 259 -24.81 2.90 16.63
CA PHE A 259 -24.68 4.09 15.78
C PHE A 259 -24.21 3.73 14.36
N LEU A 260 -23.21 2.84 14.22
CA LEU A 260 -22.63 2.43 12.94
C LEU A 260 -23.54 1.48 12.13
N LEU A 261 -24.36 0.65 12.80
CA LEU A 261 -25.29 -0.29 12.15
C LEU A 261 -26.68 0.29 11.88
N ARG A 262 -26.92 1.57 12.21
CA ARG A 262 -28.17 2.25 11.87
C ARG A 262 -28.20 2.48 10.35
N LYS A 263 -28.75 1.51 9.63
CA LYS A 263 -29.17 1.65 8.23
C LYS A 263 -30.40 2.53 8.14
#